data_AF-A0A1S4A212-F1
#
_entry.id   AF-A0A1S4A212-F1
#
_cell.length_a   1.000
_cell.length_b   1.000
_cell.length_c   1.000
_cell.angle_alpha   90.00
_cell.angle_beta   90.00
_cell.angle_gamma   90.00
#
_symmetry.space_group_name_H-M   'P 1'
#
loop_
_entity.id
_entity.type
_entity.pdbx_description
1 polymer ?
#
loop_
_entity_poly.entity_id
_entity_poly.type
_entity_poly.pdbx_seq_one_letter_code
_entity_poly.pdbx_strand_id
1 'polypeptide(L)'
;MEGADKNKPDQVFNSLEPEFSVSSPVTRQKSAAAKQIIENHYKNYLQGLQDRLERRRTLQRKAQEAQIPDDEQEKMLRNLERRETEYMRLQRHKVGIDDFELLTVIGKGAFGEVH
;
A
#
# COMPACT_ATOMS: atom_id res chain seq x y z
N MET A 1 -28.78 65.19 -28.22
CA MET A 1 -29.17 64.01 -27.43
C MET A 1 -28.31 62.85 -27.91
N GLU A 2 -27.28 62.50 -27.15
CA GLU A 2 -26.46 61.28 -27.19
C GLU A 2 -25.21 61.62 -26.34
N GLY A 3 -24.73 60.84 -25.39
CA GLY A 3 -25.05 59.48 -24.99
C GLY A 3 -23.82 58.90 -24.31
N ALA A 4 -23.93 58.68 -23.00
CA ALA A 4 -23.16 57.75 -22.17
C ALA A 4 -21.64 57.94 -21.98
N ASP A 5 -21.33 58.48 -20.79
CA ASP A 5 -20.14 58.24 -19.97
C ASP A 5 -19.81 56.73 -19.88
N LYS A 6 -18.55 56.36 -20.15
CA LYS A 6 -18.03 55.00 -20.00
C LYS A 6 -16.89 54.98 -18.99
N ASN A 7 -17.27 55.06 -17.72
CA ASN A 7 -16.51 54.44 -16.65
C ASN A 7 -17.04 53.02 -16.40
N LYS A 8 -16.20 52.00 -16.61
CA LYS A 8 -16.29 50.69 -15.95
C LYS A 8 -14.92 50.02 -15.93
N PRO A 9 -14.22 49.97 -14.78
CA PRO A 9 -12.97 49.24 -14.63
C PRO A 9 -13.27 47.83 -14.09
N ASP A 10 -13.92 46.98 -14.87
CA ASP A 10 -14.23 45.61 -14.43
C ASP A 10 -13.93 44.65 -15.57
N GLN A 11 -12.71 44.08 -15.61
CA GLN A 11 -12.42 42.72 -16.11
C GLN A 11 -10.93 42.35 -16.13
N VAL A 12 -10.12 42.81 -15.17
CA VAL A 12 -8.70 42.38 -15.08
C VAL A 12 -8.53 41.11 -14.21
N PHE A 13 -9.61 40.53 -13.66
CA PHE A 13 -9.44 39.52 -12.60
C PHE A 13 -9.73 38.05 -12.96
N ASN A 14 -10.14 37.69 -14.18
CA ASN A 14 -10.59 36.32 -14.47
C ASN A 14 -9.92 35.61 -15.65
N SER A 15 -8.61 35.78 -15.84
CA SER A 15 -7.87 35.01 -16.86
C SER A 15 -6.55 34.40 -16.38
N LEU A 16 -6.45 34.03 -15.10
CA LEU A 16 -5.43 33.08 -14.64
C LEU A 16 -6.03 31.67 -14.65
N GLU A 17 -6.44 31.21 -15.83
CA GLU A 17 -6.43 29.78 -16.12
C GLU A 17 -4.98 29.32 -15.93
N PRO A 18 -4.69 28.36 -15.03
CA PRO A 18 -3.36 27.81 -14.95
C PRO A 18 -3.14 27.02 -16.23
N GLU A 19 -2.30 27.54 -17.13
CA GLU A 19 -1.66 26.82 -18.24
C GLU A 19 -0.81 25.65 -17.68
N PHE A 20 -1.43 24.65 -17.07
CA PHE A 20 -0.81 23.45 -16.53
C PHE A 20 -1.13 22.24 -17.40
N SER A 21 -0.76 22.32 -18.69
CA SER A 21 -0.63 21.12 -19.52
C SER A 21 0.77 21.01 -20.14
N VAL A 22 1.80 21.35 -19.36
CA VAL A 22 3.23 21.29 -19.81
C VAL A 22 3.85 19.90 -19.62
N SER A 23 3.09 18.91 -19.14
CA SER A 23 3.63 17.58 -18.80
C SER A 23 3.30 16.54 -19.87
N SER A 24 4.30 15.81 -20.37
CA SER A 24 4.12 14.74 -21.36
C SER A 24 3.13 13.65 -20.88
N PRO A 25 2.45 12.92 -21.77
CA PRO A 25 1.55 11.83 -21.38
C PRO A 25 2.21 10.78 -20.48
N VAL A 26 3.46 10.43 -20.76
CA VAL A 26 4.27 9.47 -19.97
C VAL A 26 4.50 10.01 -18.56
N THR A 27 4.83 11.30 -18.44
CA THR A 27 5.04 11.94 -17.14
C THR A 27 3.75 11.94 -16.31
N ARG A 28 2.58 12.21 -16.93
CA ARG A 28 1.28 12.15 -16.25
C ARG A 28 0.91 10.73 -15.80
N GLN A 29 1.19 9.72 -16.61
CA GLN A 29 0.96 8.33 -16.22
C GLN A 29 1.86 7.93 -15.04
N LYS A 30 3.14 8.29 -15.08
CA LYS A 30 4.08 8.03 -13.98
C LYS A 30 3.69 8.76 -12.70
N SER A 31 3.23 10.01 -12.78
CA SER A 31 2.77 10.75 -11.61
C SER A 31 1.51 10.14 -11.00
N ALA A 32 0.55 9.70 -11.83
CA ALA A 32 -0.63 8.99 -11.38
C ALA A 32 -0.29 7.65 -10.70
N ALA A 33 0.61 6.85 -11.32
CA ALA A 33 1.07 5.59 -10.75
C ALA A 33 1.81 5.80 -9.42
N ALA A 34 2.71 6.80 -9.35
CA ALA A 34 3.42 7.14 -8.13
C ALA A 34 2.46 7.55 -7.00
N LYS A 35 1.46 8.39 -7.30
CA LYS A 35 0.41 8.77 -6.35
C LYS A 35 -0.29 7.53 -5.80
N GLN A 36 -0.74 6.63 -6.67
CA GLN A 36 -1.43 5.41 -6.26
C GLN A 36 -0.54 4.49 -5.41
N ILE A 37 0.74 4.34 -5.76
CA ILE A 37 1.71 3.54 -4.98
C ILE A 37 1.86 4.11 -3.57
N ILE A 38 2.01 5.43 -3.45
CA ILE A 38 2.19 6.09 -2.14
C ILE A 38 0.93 5.95 -1.29
N GLU A 39 -0.25 6.21 -1.86
CA GLU A 39 -1.52 6.07 -1.14
C GLU A 39 -1.74 4.62 -0.66
N ASN A 40 -1.51 3.64 -1.53
CA ASN A 40 -1.65 2.24 -1.17
C ASN A 40 -0.61 1.81 -0.12
N HIS A 41 0.62 2.31 -0.21
CA HIS A 41 1.66 2.04 0.77
C HIS A 41 1.20 2.44 2.18
N TYR A 42 0.73 3.68 2.36
CA TYR A 42 0.30 4.14 3.69
C TYR A 42 -0.97 3.45 4.17
N LYS A 43 -1.93 3.17 3.29
CA LYS A 43 -3.13 2.39 3.65
C LYS A 43 -2.74 1.01 4.20
N ASN A 44 -1.92 0.27 3.46
CA ASN A 44 -1.48 -1.06 3.85
C ASN A 44 -0.60 -1.02 5.11
N TYR A 45 0.25 -0.01 5.25
CA TYR A 45 1.10 0.16 6.42
C TYR A 45 0.27 0.38 7.70
N LEU A 46 -0.69 1.30 7.67
CA LEU A 46 -1.56 1.58 8.81
C LEU A 46 -2.43 0.36 9.16
N GLN A 47 -2.99 -0.32 8.15
CA GLN A 47 -3.72 -1.57 8.38
C GLN A 47 -2.84 -2.62 9.05
N GLY A 48 -1.61 -2.80 8.56
CA GLY A 48 -0.66 -3.74 9.14
C GLY A 48 -0.31 -3.43 10.61
N LEU A 49 -0.23 -2.15 10.99
CA LEU A 49 -0.04 -1.76 12.39
C LEU A 49 -1.27 -2.10 13.24
N GLN A 50 -2.48 -1.82 12.74
CA GLN A 50 -3.72 -2.14 13.43
C GLN A 50 -3.87 -3.65 13.64
N ASP A 51 -3.61 -4.45 12.61
CA ASP A 51 -3.73 -5.90 12.70
C ASP A 51 -2.73 -6.50 13.70
N ARG A 52 -1.50 -5.95 13.78
CA ARG A 52 -0.50 -6.37 14.78
C ARG A 52 -1.00 -6.13 16.21
N LEU A 53 -1.57 -4.95 16.47
CA LEU A 53 -2.15 -4.62 17.76
C LEU A 53 -3.32 -5.53 18.10
N GLU A 54 -4.18 -5.81 17.13
CA GLU A 54 -5.33 -6.69 17.31
C GLU A 54 -4.92 -8.14 17.58
N ARG A 55 -3.91 -8.67 16.88
CA ARG A 55 -3.37 -10.02 17.13
C ARG A 55 -2.80 -10.14 18.55
N ARG A 56 -2.03 -9.14 18.99
CA ARG A 56 -1.51 -9.09 20.36
C ARG A 56 -2.63 -9.04 21.40
N ARG A 57 -3.59 -8.13 21.22
CA ARG A 57 -4.76 -7.98 22.11
C ARG A 57 -5.56 -9.28 22.19
N THR A 58 -5.81 -9.90 21.04
CA THR A 58 -6.56 -11.16 20.95
C THR A 58 -5.86 -12.29 21.70
N LEU A 59 -4.53 -12.40 21.56
CA LEU A 59 -3.74 -13.41 22.29
C LEU A 59 -3.80 -13.18 23.80
N GLN A 60 -3.63 -11.93 24.25
CA GLN A 60 -3.68 -11.57 25.66
C GLN A 60 -5.04 -11.88 26.28
N ARG A 61 -6.13 -11.50 25.60
CA ARG A 61 -7.50 -11.80 26.04
C ARG A 61 -7.72 -13.31 26.17
N LYS A 62 -7.33 -14.10 25.17
CA LYS A 62 -7.45 -15.57 25.21
C LYS A 62 -6.63 -16.18 26.34
N ALA A 63 -5.44 -15.67 26.61
CA ALA A 63 -4.60 -16.14 27.71
C ALA A 63 -5.23 -15.86 29.08
N GLN A 64 -5.84 -14.67 29.24
CA GLN A 64 -6.57 -14.30 30.45
C GLN A 64 -7.82 -15.15 30.65
N GLU A 65 -8.63 -15.34 29.59
CA GLU A 65 -9.82 -16.20 29.62
C GLU A 65 -9.49 -17.64 30.02
N ALA A 66 -8.34 -18.15 29.58
CA ALA A 66 -7.84 -19.49 29.91
C ALA A 66 -7.03 -19.55 31.22
N GLN A 67 -6.86 -18.43 31.94
CA GLN A 67 -6.10 -18.32 33.19
C GLN A 67 -4.68 -18.92 33.09
N ILE A 68 -4.01 -18.68 31.96
CA ILE A 68 -2.66 -19.16 31.71
C ILE A 68 -1.69 -18.47 32.70
N PRO A 69 -0.73 -19.22 33.30
CA PRO A 69 0.26 -18.62 34.20
C PRO A 69 1.17 -17.63 33.49
N ASP A 70 1.66 -16.63 34.22
CA ASP A 70 2.42 -15.50 33.68
C ASP A 70 3.65 -15.94 32.86
N ASP A 71 4.38 -16.95 33.33
CA ASP A 71 5.56 -17.51 32.66
C ASP A 71 5.22 -18.05 31.25
N GLU A 72 4.09 -18.75 31.13
CA GLU A 72 3.61 -19.28 29.86
C GLU A 72 3.06 -18.18 28.96
N GLN A 73 2.39 -17.18 29.54
CA GLN A 73 1.91 -16.01 28.81
C GLN A 73 3.07 -15.22 28.19
N GLU A 74 4.17 -15.03 28.92
CA GLU A 74 5.37 -14.38 28.40
C GLU A 74 5.96 -15.17 27.23
N LYS A 75 6.05 -16.51 27.36
CA LYS A 75 6.52 -17.38 26.28
C LYS A 75 5.62 -17.28 25.04
N MET A 76 4.31 -17.21 25.22
CA MET A 76 3.36 -16.99 24.12
C MET A 76 3.58 -15.66 23.41
N LEU A 77 3.80 -14.56 24.17
CA LEU A 77 4.08 -13.24 23.60
C LEU A 77 5.39 -13.23 22.81
N ARG A 78 6.46 -13.80 23.35
CA ARG A 78 7.75 -13.94 22.65
C ARG A 78 7.62 -14.74 21.35
N ASN A 79 6.81 -15.79 21.35
CA ASN A 79 6.53 -16.58 20.15
C ASN A 79 5.73 -15.77 19.11
N LEU A 80 4.78 -14.94 19.54
CA LEU A 80 4.03 -14.05 18.66
C LEU A 80 4.96 -13.04 18.01
N GLU A 81 5.83 -12.40 18.78
CA GLU A 81 6.83 -11.44 18.28
C GLU A 81 7.74 -12.07 17.23
N ARG A 82 8.24 -13.29 17.49
CA ARG A 82 9.03 -14.04 16.52
C ARG A 82 8.25 -14.24 15.22
N ARG A 83 7.00 -14.69 15.29
CA ARG A 83 6.15 -14.92 14.09
C ARG A 83 5.90 -13.63 13.30
N GLU A 84 5.72 -12.49 13.97
CA GLU A 84 5.58 -11.19 13.30
C GLU A 84 6.86 -10.77 12.58
N THR A 85 8.03 -10.99 13.20
CA THR A 85 9.33 -10.74 12.56
C THR A 85 9.52 -11.61 11.31
N GLU A 86 9.20 -12.90 11.42
CA GLU A 86 9.26 -13.84 10.30
C GLU A 86 8.32 -13.42 9.16
N TYR A 87 7.08 -13.06 9.49
CA TYR A 87 6.10 -12.58 8.51
C TYR A 87 6.61 -11.35 7.76
N MET A 88 7.20 -10.39 8.46
CA MET A 88 7.79 -9.19 7.83
C MET A 88 9.01 -9.51 6.98
N ARG A 89 9.80 -10.54 7.34
CA ARG A 89 10.89 -11.02 6.48
C ARG A 89 10.33 -11.62 5.20
N LEU A 90 9.32 -12.49 5.30
CA LEU A 90 8.67 -13.12 4.15
C LEU A 90 8.06 -12.08 3.20
N GLN A 91 7.41 -11.03 3.73
CA GLN A 91 6.88 -9.95 2.89
C GLN A 91 7.96 -9.19 2.08
N ARG A 92 9.21 -9.15 2.56
CA ARG A 92 10.33 -8.53 1.83
C ARG A 92 11.00 -9.49 0.85
N HIS A 93 10.82 -10.79 1.03
CA HIS A 93 11.42 -11.79 0.18
C HIS A 93 10.71 -11.80 -1.18
N LYS A 94 11.44 -11.48 -2.25
CA LYS A 94 10.94 -11.56 -3.62
C LYS A 94 11.34 -12.90 -4.19
N VAL A 95 10.39 -13.82 -4.26
CA VAL A 95 10.61 -15.14 -4.87
C VAL A 95 10.63 -14.99 -6.39
N GLY A 96 11.69 -15.47 -7.04
CA GLY A 96 11.89 -15.46 -8.49
C GLY A 96 11.99 -16.87 -9.07
N ILE A 97 12.20 -16.97 -10.38
CA ILE A 97 12.37 -18.27 -11.07
C ILE A 97 13.63 -18.99 -10.60
N ASP A 98 14.68 -18.24 -10.23
CA ASP A 98 15.97 -18.76 -9.78
C ASP A 98 15.90 -19.45 -8.41
N ASP A 99 14.79 -19.28 -7.67
CA ASP A 99 14.55 -19.97 -6.40
C ASP A 99 14.02 -21.40 -6.58
N PHE A 100 13.80 -21.84 -7.84
CA PHE A 100 13.21 -23.13 -8.16
C PHE A 100 14.11 -23.96 -9.09
N GLU A 101 14.09 -25.28 -8.90
CA GLU A 101 14.67 -26.26 -9.81
C GLU A 101 13.58 -26.85 -10.71
N LEU A 102 13.76 -26.76 -12.03
CA LEU A 102 12.82 -27.33 -12.99
C LEU A 102 13.11 -28.83 -13.14
N LEU A 103 12.23 -29.67 -12.59
CA LEU A 103 12.41 -31.11 -12.61
C LEU A 103 11.99 -31.73 -13.95
N THR A 104 10.71 -31.60 -14.32
CA THR A 104 10.17 -32.22 -15.53
C THR A 104 8.94 -31.49 -16.01
N VAL A 105 8.76 -31.42 -17.33
CA VAL A 105 7.54 -30.85 -17.90
C VAL A 105 6.36 -31.81 -17.69
N ILE A 106 5.32 -31.32 -17.04
CA ILE A 106 4.05 -32.01 -16.82
C ILE A 106 3.11 -31.84 -18.02
N GLY A 107 3.13 -30.67 -18.67
CA GLY A 107 2.29 -30.41 -19.84
C GLY A 107 2.66 -29.15 -20.61
N LYS A 108 2.26 -29.10 -21.89
CA LYS A 108 2.49 -27.96 -22.79
C LYS A 108 1.18 -27.50 -23.43
N GLY A 109 0.94 -26.19 -23.46
CA GLY A 109 -0.22 -25.57 -24.08
C GLY A 109 0.13 -24.30 -24.86
N ALA A 110 -0.88 -23.64 -25.44
CA ALA A 110 -0.68 -22.44 -26.26
C ALA A 110 -0.09 -21.23 -25.50
N PHE A 111 -0.15 -21.25 -24.16
CA PHE A 111 0.29 -20.16 -23.30
C PHE A 111 1.54 -20.49 -22.47
N GLY A 112 2.14 -21.67 -22.67
CA GLY A 112 3.38 -22.05 -21.97
C GLY A 112 3.44 -23.52 -21.57
N GLU A 113 4.45 -23.82 -20.75
CA GLU A 113 4.76 -25.15 -20.24
C GLU A 113 4.57 -25.15 -18.71
N VAL A 114 4.03 -26.24 -18.18
CA VAL A 114 3.91 -26.47 -16.74
C VAL A 114 4.99 -27.47 -16.36
N HIS A 115 5.83 -27.07 -15.42
CA HIS A 115 6.90 -27.86 -14.82
C HIS A 115 6.52 -28.29 -13.41
#